data_AF-A0A9D6FTK5-F1
#
_entry.id   AF-A0A9D6FTK5-F1
#
_cell.length_a   1.000
_cell.length_b   1.000
_cell.length_c   1.000
_cell.angle_alpha   90.00
_cell.angle_beta   90.00
_cell.angle_gamma   90.00
#
_symmetry.space_group_name_H-M   'P 1'
#
loop_
_entity.id
_entity.type
_entity.pdbx_description
1 polymer ?
#
loop_
_entity_poly.entity_id
_entity_poly.type
_entity_poly.pdbx_seq_one_letter_code
_entity_poly.pdbx_strand_id
1 'polypeptide(L)'
;MTIPFHAGRIRALLFFLVALDVVLGSCALASPETWFRLFHGRAYADPAGLMRRAGAIWAAFALLETLALLRWKKEPWWLVLVAGMRLSEFFADWVHLAMAERVTLWGGVGLAVSPVFNACAGWFLIRAYRGTERR
;
A
#
# COMPACT_ATOMS: atom_id res chain seq x y z
N MET A 1 11.92 13.42 -25.32
CA MET A 1 11.75 13.03 -23.90
C MET A 1 11.68 11.51 -23.81
N THR A 2 12.83 10.84 -23.79
CA THR A 2 12.91 9.36 -23.83
C THR A 2 12.76 8.78 -22.42
N ILE A 3 11.56 8.28 -22.12
CA ILE A 3 11.25 7.57 -20.88
C ILE A 3 11.93 6.18 -20.96
N PRO A 4 12.94 5.85 -20.15
CA PRO A 4 13.78 4.68 -20.41
C PRO A 4 13.37 3.46 -19.56
N PHE A 5 13.41 2.28 -20.19
CA PHE A 5 13.52 0.89 -19.70
C PHE A 5 12.61 0.36 -18.56
N HIS A 6 11.92 1.21 -17.81
CA HIS A 6 11.08 0.82 -16.67
C HIS A 6 9.69 1.44 -16.69
N ALA A 7 9.30 2.20 -17.73
CA ALA A 7 7.99 2.84 -17.81
C ALA A 7 6.82 1.86 -17.66
N GLY A 8 6.94 0.68 -18.29
CA GLY A 8 5.97 -0.40 -18.14
C GLY A 8 5.93 -0.96 -16.71
N ARG A 9 7.09 -1.13 -16.08
CA ARG A 9 7.21 -1.64 -14.71
C ARG A 9 6.66 -0.66 -13.67
N ILE A 10 6.96 0.63 -13.82
CA ILE A 10 6.42 1.71 -12.98
C ILE A 10 4.89 1.74 -13.10
N ARG A 11 4.38 1.70 -14.33
CA ARG A 11 2.93 1.68 -14.58
C ARG A 11 2.26 0.44 -13.98
N ALA A 12 2.86 -0.74 -14.16
CA ALA A 12 2.35 -1.99 -13.61
C ALA A 12 2.32 -1.97 -12.08
N LEU A 13 3.40 -1.50 -11.45
CA LEU A 13 3.45 -1.34 -10.00
C LEU A 13 2.38 -0.35 -9.51
N LEU A 14 2.34 0.86 -10.05
CA LEU A 14 1.36 1.87 -9.64
C LEU A 14 -0.08 1.40 -9.84
N PHE A 15 -0.38 0.71 -10.95
CA PHE A 15 -1.70 0.12 -11.16
C PHE A 15 -2.03 -0.96 -10.11
N PHE A 16 -1.08 -1.86 -9.82
CA PHE A 16 -1.24 -2.86 -8.78
C PHE A 16 -1.50 -2.22 -7.41
N LEU A 17 -0.74 -1.18 -7.05
CA LEU A 17 -0.87 -0.46 -5.80
C LEU A 17 -2.27 0.20 -5.67
N VAL A 18 -2.74 0.88 -6.72
CA VAL A 18 -4.11 1.43 -6.77
C VAL A 18 -5.15 0.33 -6.54
N ALA A 19 -5.04 -0.78 -7.27
CA ALA A 19 -6.00 -1.88 -7.15
C ALA A 19 -5.99 -2.48 -5.72
N LEU A 20 -4.79 -2.68 -5.16
CA LEU A 20 -4.61 -3.19 -3.81
C LEU A 20 -5.29 -2.29 -2.78
N ASP A 21 -5.02 -0.99 -2.80
CA ASP A 21 -5.56 -0.06 -1.80
C ASP A 21 -7.05 0.24 -1.99
N VAL A 22 -7.55 0.20 -3.22
CA VAL A 22 -9.00 0.23 -3.46
C VAL A 22 -9.66 -0.98 -2.82
N VAL A 23 -9.10 -2.19 -2.98
CA VAL A 23 -9.65 -3.41 -2.39
C VAL A 23 -9.57 -3.34 -0.86
N LEU A 24 -8.40 -3.02 -0.29
CA LEU A 24 -8.21 -2.91 1.15
C LEU A 24 -9.10 -1.83 1.77
N GLY A 25 -9.11 -0.63 1.18
CA GLY A 25 -9.95 0.49 1.63
C GLY A 25 -11.43 0.17 1.56
N SER A 26 -11.90 -0.45 0.46
CA SER A 26 -13.31 -0.85 0.32
C SER A 26 -13.69 -1.92 1.35
N CYS A 27 -12.86 -2.95 1.53
CA CYS A 27 -13.10 -3.98 2.53
C CYS A 27 -13.15 -3.39 3.95
N ALA A 28 -12.22 -2.51 4.28
CA ALA A 28 -12.13 -1.87 5.60
C ALA A 28 -13.32 -0.95 5.92
N LEU A 29 -13.76 -0.17 4.93
CA LEU A 29 -14.85 0.79 5.11
C LEU A 29 -16.23 0.13 5.06
N ALA A 30 -16.47 -0.70 4.05
CA ALA A 30 -17.80 -1.26 3.77
C ALA A 30 -18.03 -2.62 4.46
N SER A 31 -16.98 -3.40 4.72
CA SER A 31 -17.12 -4.75 5.27
C SER A 31 -16.03 -5.11 6.31
N PRO A 32 -15.88 -4.33 7.39
CA PRO A 32 -14.85 -4.59 8.41
C PRO A 32 -15.02 -5.96 9.09
N GLU A 33 -16.26 -6.45 9.19
CA GLU A 33 -16.56 -7.81 9.66
C GLU A 33 -15.91 -8.90 8.79
N THR A 34 -15.93 -8.74 7.47
CA THR A 34 -15.27 -9.68 6.56
C THR A 34 -13.76 -9.64 6.74
N TRP A 35 -13.20 -8.45 6.90
CA TRP A 35 -11.76 -8.28 7.14
C TRP A 35 -11.34 -8.97 8.45
N PHE A 36 -12.04 -8.71 9.56
CA PHE A 36 -11.71 -9.32 10.86
C PHE A 36 -11.85 -10.84 10.85
N ARG A 37 -12.87 -11.39 10.20
CA ARG A 37 -13.02 -12.84 10.08
C ARG A 37 -11.91 -13.46 9.24
N LEU A 38 -11.54 -12.82 8.12
CA LEU A 38 -10.51 -13.34 7.24
C LEU A 38 -9.11 -13.27 7.86
N PHE A 39 -8.75 -12.15 8.47
CA PHE A 39 -7.39 -11.87 8.96
C PHE A 39 -7.16 -12.27 10.42
N HIS A 40 -8.21 -12.25 11.25
CA HIS A 40 -8.12 -12.55 12.69
C HIS A 40 -8.98 -13.72 13.15
N GLY A 41 -9.87 -14.26 12.30
CA GLY A 41 -10.70 -15.42 12.63
C GLY A 41 -11.63 -15.15 13.83
N ARG A 42 -12.08 -13.90 13.99
CA ARG A 42 -12.95 -13.44 15.09
C ARG A 42 -14.00 -12.45 14.56
N ALA A 43 -15.05 -12.27 15.34
CA ALA A 43 -16.04 -11.21 15.11
C ALA A 43 -15.39 -9.83 15.22
N TYR A 44 -15.90 -8.86 14.45
CA TYR A 44 -15.43 -7.49 14.50
C TYR A 44 -15.75 -6.85 15.84
N ALA A 45 -14.70 -6.34 16.49
CA ALA A 45 -14.81 -5.50 17.67
C ALA A 45 -13.72 -4.43 17.59
N ASP A 46 -14.13 -3.18 17.41
CA ASP A 46 -13.25 -2.04 17.19
C ASP A 46 -13.90 -0.77 17.74
N PRO A 47 -13.98 -0.65 19.08
CA PRO A 47 -14.63 0.50 19.73
C PRO A 47 -13.91 1.82 19.42
N ALA A 48 -12.63 1.76 19.07
CA ALA A 48 -11.82 2.92 18.70
C ALA A 48 -11.94 3.31 17.21
N GLY A 49 -12.64 2.53 16.39
CA GLY A 49 -12.85 2.82 14.96
C GLY A 49 -11.57 2.77 14.11
N LEU A 50 -10.54 2.07 14.57
CA LEU A 50 -9.23 2.02 13.91
C LEU A 50 -9.28 1.34 12.54
N MET A 51 -10.17 0.36 12.35
CA MET A 51 -10.31 -0.34 11.08
C MET A 51 -10.83 0.57 9.98
N ARG A 52 -11.88 1.35 10.28
CA ARG A 52 -12.43 2.31 9.31
C ARG A 52 -11.47 3.48 9.08
N ARG A 53 -10.71 3.88 10.10
CA ARG A 53 -9.61 4.84 9.94
C ARG A 53 -8.54 4.31 8.98
N ALA A 54 -8.11 3.05 9.13
CA ALA A 54 -7.18 2.40 8.20
C ALA A 54 -7.76 2.35 6.78
N GLY A 55 -9.05 2.03 6.64
CA GLY A 55 -9.75 2.06 5.36
C GLY A 55 -9.73 3.42 4.67
N ALA A 56 -9.89 4.51 5.42
CA ALA A 56 -9.79 5.87 4.89
C ALA A 56 -8.35 6.22 4.46
N ILE A 57 -7.34 5.72 5.19
CA ILE A 57 -5.92 5.88 4.81
C ILE A 57 -5.64 5.17 3.48
N TRP A 58 -6.07 3.91 3.33
CA TRP A 58 -5.91 3.18 2.06
C TRP A 58 -6.67 3.85 0.91
N ALA A 59 -7.86 4.40 1.15
CA ALA A 59 -8.55 5.21 0.14
C ALA A 59 -7.73 6.45 -0.30
N ALA A 60 -7.06 7.12 0.64
CA ALA A 60 -6.17 8.24 0.33
C ALA A 60 -4.92 7.80 -0.44
N PHE A 61 -4.35 6.63 -0.12
CA PHE A 61 -3.24 6.07 -0.88
C PHE A 61 -3.65 5.76 -2.32
N ALA A 62 -4.78 5.07 -2.52
CA ALA A 62 -5.31 4.79 -3.85
C ALA A 62 -5.49 6.07 -4.70
N LEU A 63 -5.95 7.17 -4.08
CA LEU A 63 -6.04 8.47 -4.75
C LEU A 63 -4.67 8.98 -5.19
N LEU A 64 -3.71 9.05 -4.26
CA LEU A 64 -2.36 9.57 -4.54
C LEU A 64 -1.61 8.71 -5.56
N GLU A 65 -1.84 7.40 -5.55
CA GLU A 65 -1.26 6.47 -6.51
C GLU A 65 -1.90 6.56 -7.88
N THR A 66 -3.20 6.84 -7.94
CA THR A 66 -3.88 7.15 -9.19
C THR A 66 -3.31 8.43 -9.78
N LEU A 67 -3.09 9.48 -8.96
CA LEU A 67 -2.44 10.70 -9.40
C LEU A 67 -1.03 10.42 -9.91
N ALA A 68 -0.25 9.63 -9.16
CA ALA A 68 1.07 9.21 -9.59
C ALA A 68 1.03 8.46 -10.92
N LEU A 69 0.14 7.48 -11.09
CA LEU A 69 -0.06 6.70 -12.32
C LEU A 69 -0.30 7.59 -13.54
N LEU A 70 -1.04 8.69 -13.35
CA LEU A 70 -1.39 9.64 -14.40
C LEU A 70 -0.32 10.70 -14.66
N ARG A 71 0.47 11.09 -13.64
CA ARG A 71 1.30 12.30 -13.67
C ARG A 71 2.80 12.06 -13.62
N TRP A 72 3.28 10.89 -13.19
CA TRP A 72 4.71 10.63 -12.94
C TRP A 72 5.64 10.94 -14.12
N LYS A 73 5.15 10.85 -15.37
CA LYS A 73 5.94 11.17 -16.57
C LYS A 73 6.24 12.66 -16.73
N LYS A 74 5.33 13.52 -16.27
CA LYS A 74 5.47 14.99 -16.31
C LYS A 74 6.05 15.50 -15.00
N GLU A 75 5.71 14.84 -13.90
CA GLU A 75 6.01 15.24 -12.53
C GLU A 75 6.57 14.02 -11.77
N PRO A 76 7.87 13.70 -11.92
CA PRO A 76 8.43 12.46 -11.36
C PRO A 76 8.39 12.39 -9.82
N TRP A 77 8.27 13.53 -9.14
CA TRP A 77 8.21 13.60 -7.67
C TRP A 77 7.05 12.78 -7.08
N TRP A 78 5.97 12.54 -7.84
CA TRP A 78 4.89 11.64 -7.46
C TRP A 78 5.38 10.23 -7.08
N LEU A 79 6.47 9.75 -7.71
CA LEU A 79 7.06 8.44 -7.38
C LEU A 79 7.64 8.42 -5.96
N VAL A 80 8.28 9.51 -5.53
CA VAL A 80 8.85 9.62 -4.17
C VAL A 80 7.74 9.77 -3.13
N LEU A 81 6.67 10.49 -3.47
CA LEU A 81 5.49 10.58 -2.62
C LEU A 81 4.90 9.19 -2.36
N VAL A 82 4.64 8.41 -3.41
CA VAL A 82 4.13 7.04 -3.28
C VAL A 82 5.13 6.14 -2.53
N ALA A 83 6.42 6.29 -2.78
CA ALA A 83 7.44 5.57 -2.02
C ALA A 83 7.36 5.86 -0.52
N GLY A 84 7.19 7.12 -0.13
CA GLY A 84 7.03 7.52 1.27
C GLY A 84 5.81 6.87 1.92
N MET A 85 4.67 6.83 1.22
CA MET A 85 3.47 6.14 1.71
C MET A 85 3.70 4.64 1.91
N ARG A 86 4.36 3.96 0.96
CA ARG A 86 4.64 2.53 1.10
C ARG A 86 5.58 2.25 2.25
N LEU A 87 6.58 3.09 2.46
CA LEU A 87 7.50 2.94 3.58
C LEU A 87 6.84 3.20 4.95
N SER A 88 5.74 3.96 5.04
CA SER A 88 5.04 4.13 6.32
C SER A 88 4.38 2.85 6.82
N GLU A 89 3.97 1.97 5.90
CA GLU A 89 3.33 0.69 6.23
C GLU A 89 4.34 -0.40 6.65
N PHE A 90 5.64 -0.17 6.40
CA PHE A 90 6.69 -1.16 6.70
C PHE A 90 6.66 -1.61 8.16
N PHE A 91 6.64 -0.66 9.10
CA PHE A 91 6.58 -0.98 10.52
C PHE A 91 5.16 -1.27 10.99
N ALA A 92 4.14 -0.68 10.35
CA ALA A 92 2.76 -0.84 10.76
C ALA A 92 2.34 -2.32 10.77
N ASP A 93 2.65 -3.05 9.70
CA ASP A 93 2.20 -4.45 9.57
C ASP A 93 2.96 -5.40 10.51
N TRP A 94 4.27 -5.22 10.71
CA TRP A 94 5.03 -6.04 11.66
C TRP A 94 4.70 -5.73 13.10
N VAL A 95 4.45 -4.46 13.45
CA VAL A 95 3.97 -4.11 14.79
C VAL A 95 2.58 -4.72 14.99
N HIS A 96 1.69 -4.65 14.01
CA HIS A 96 0.37 -5.29 14.09
C HIS A 96 0.48 -6.80 14.26
N LEU A 97 1.35 -7.47 13.48
CA LEU A 97 1.60 -8.90 13.59
C LEU A 97 2.15 -9.30 14.97
N ALA A 98 3.07 -8.51 15.53
CA ALA A 98 3.67 -8.77 16.84
C ALA A 98 2.68 -8.55 18.00
N MET A 99 1.74 -7.61 17.84
CA MET A 99 0.78 -7.24 18.89
C MET A 99 -0.57 -7.97 18.76
N ALA A 100 -0.85 -8.59 17.62
CA ALA A 100 -2.10 -9.32 17.41
C ALA A 100 -2.15 -10.59 18.26
N GLU A 101 -3.16 -10.69 19.13
CA GLU A 101 -3.41 -11.90 19.94
C GLU A 101 -3.69 -13.14 19.08
N ARG A 102 -4.32 -12.93 17.91
CA ARG A 102 -4.67 -13.98 16.98
C ARG A 102 -4.67 -13.47 15.55
N VAL A 103 -4.02 -14.21 14.67
CA VAL A 103 -4.08 -14.04 13.22
C VAL A 103 -4.39 -15.38 12.57
N THR A 104 -5.13 -15.35 11.46
CA THR A 104 -5.28 -16.54 10.61
C THR A 104 -3.99 -16.78 9.83
N LEU A 105 -3.87 -17.93 9.16
CA LEU A 105 -2.76 -18.16 8.23
C LEU A 105 -2.67 -17.06 7.17
N TRP A 106 -3.80 -16.66 6.60
CA TRP A 106 -3.88 -15.60 5.59
C TRP A 106 -3.44 -14.25 6.14
N GLY A 107 -3.85 -13.92 7.37
CA GLY A 107 -3.41 -12.70 8.00
C GLY A 107 -1.94 -12.71 8.39
N GLY A 108 -1.43 -13.82 8.91
CA GLY A 108 -0.02 -13.99 9.22
C GLY A 108 0.87 -13.86 8.00
N VAL A 109 0.53 -14.56 6.90
CA VAL A 109 1.28 -14.45 5.63
C VAL A 109 1.18 -13.04 5.06
N GLY A 110 -0.02 -12.45 5.03
CA GLY A 110 -0.22 -11.10 4.53
C GLY A 110 0.65 -10.08 5.26
N LEU A 111 0.57 -10.05 6.59
CA LEU A 111 1.32 -9.11 7.44
C LEU A 111 2.83 -9.38 7.47
N ALA A 112 3.26 -10.62 7.23
CA ALA A 112 4.69 -10.94 7.14
C ALA A 112 5.31 -10.47 5.81
N VAL A 113 4.56 -10.64 4.71
CA VAL A 113 5.03 -10.32 3.35
C VAL A 113 4.89 -8.82 3.04
N SER A 114 3.87 -8.15 3.58
CA SER A 114 3.56 -6.77 3.20
C SER A 114 4.69 -5.78 3.52
N PRO A 115 5.46 -5.86 4.62
CA PRO A 115 6.61 -4.97 4.82
C PRO A 115 7.70 -5.16 3.79
N VAL A 116 8.03 -6.41 3.46
CA VAL A 116 9.04 -6.70 2.43
C VAL A 116 8.59 -6.12 1.09
N PHE A 117 7.32 -6.33 0.72
CA PHE A 117 6.73 -5.76 -0.47
C PHE A 117 6.81 -4.22 -0.47
N ASN A 118 6.36 -3.58 0.62
CA ASN A 118 6.34 -2.13 0.78
C ASN A 118 7.75 -1.51 0.71
N ALA A 119 8.75 -2.14 1.34
CA ALA A 119 10.15 -1.73 1.25
C ALA A 119 10.69 -1.86 -0.19
N CYS A 120 10.43 -2.99 -0.85
CA CYS A 120 10.84 -3.19 -2.24
C CYS A 120 10.17 -2.20 -3.20
N ALA A 121 8.87 -1.96 -3.05
CA ALA A 121 8.11 -1.01 -3.85
C ALA A 121 8.63 0.42 -3.66
N GLY A 122 8.80 0.85 -2.40
CA GLY A 122 9.35 2.17 -2.06
C GLY A 122 10.76 2.37 -2.61
N TRP A 123 11.64 1.39 -2.41
CA TRP A 123 13.00 1.42 -2.96
C TRP A 123 13.00 1.52 -4.49
N PHE A 124 12.19 0.71 -5.16
CA PHE A 124 12.07 0.73 -6.62
C PHE A 124 11.61 2.11 -7.14
N LEU A 125 10.60 2.71 -6.52
CA LEU A 125 10.07 4.02 -6.91
C LEU A 125 11.09 5.15 -6.67
N ILE A 126 11.84 5.12 -5.56
CA ILE A 126 12.95 6.06 -5.30
C ILE A 126 14.03 5.92 -6.38
N ARG A 127 14.41 4.68 -6.74
CA ARG A 127 15.39 4.45 -7.80
C ARG A 127 14.89 4.93 -9.15
N ALA A 128 13.61 4.73 -9.46
CA ALA A 128 12.99 5.22 -10.69
C ALA A 128 13.04 6.76 -10.74
N TYR A 129 12.69 7.44 -9.65
CA TYR A 129 12.78 8.90 -9.54
C TYR A 129 14.21 9.41 -9.78
N ARG A 130 15.20 8.86 -9.08
CA ARG A 130 16.61 9.26 -9.28
C ARG A 130 17.12 9.02 -10.70
N GLY A 131 16.56 8.03 -11.39
CA GLY A 131 16.85 7.78 -12.81
C GLY A 131 16.26 8.83 -13.75
N THR A 132 15.21 9.53 -13.35
CA THR A 132 14.61 10.65 -14.10
C THR A 132 15.34 11.97 -13.89
N GLU A 133 15.95 12.21 -12.73
CA GLU A 133 16.72 13.44 -12.46
C GLU A 133 18.11 13.46 -13.11
N ARG A 134 18.71 12.29 -13.36
CA ARG A 134 20.06 12.19 -13.94
C ARG A 134 20.09 12.30 -15.49
N ARG A 135 18.98 12.66 -16.12
CA ARG A 135 18.81 12.72 -17.57
C ARG A 135 18.27 14.08 -17.99
#